data_AF-A0A382Y4B6-F1
#
_entry.id   AF-A0A382Y4B6-F1
#
_cell.length_a   1.000
_cell.length_b   1.000
_cell.length_c   1.000
_cell.angle_alpha   90.00
_cell.angle_beta   90.00
_cell.angle_gamma   90.00
#
_symmetry.space_group_name_H-M   'P 1'
#
loop_
_entity.id
_entity.type
_entity.pdbx_description
1 polymer ?
#
loop_
_entity_poly.entity_id
_entity_poly.type
_entity_poly.pdbx_seq_one_letter_code
_entity_poly.pdbx_strand_id
1 'polypeptide(L)'
;TSAWAGQREGPNYVTQGNTLVGPEVLEAVARSFQSTERSGRHLSDRLIAALNAGQAVGGDRRDGRLQSAAVIVADPRPGNSRRPDHLTVNINVCEHPTPVLELRRIWESISQTLGYRELRRFTGNDVWQLRVLLHAVGYYRPEVTEIPRDQASQVYSEDVVEAVQSFRIAEGLWTSNSSTPRGLVDRVTVERLWRAVEAAGKTAGVRQTIRDATLIRR
;
A
#
# COMPACT_ATOMS: atom_id res chain seq x y z
N THR A 1 -6.88 -32.85 -18.40
CA THR A 1 -5.50 -32.65 -17.88
C THR A 1 -5.56 -32.67 -16.37
N SER A 2 -4.71 -33.44 -15.68
CA SER A 2 -4.71 -33.53 -14.21
C SER A 2 -4.37 -32.20 -13.58
N ALA A 3 -4.85 -31.97 -12.36
CA ALA A 3 -4.62 -30.71 -11.69
C ALA A 3 -3.16 -30.59 -11.23
N TRP A 4 -2.49 -29.46 -11.52
CA TRP A 4 -1.10 -29.24 -11.11
C TRP A 4 -1.00 -28.95 -9.61
N ALA A 5 0.04 -29.47 -8.97
CA ALA A 5 0.37 -29.19 -7.57
C ALA A 5 1.89 -29.09 -7.43
N GLY A 6 2.35 -28.26 -6.49
CA GLY A 6 3.77 -28.09 -6.22
C GLY A 6 4.05 -27.04 -5.17
N GLN A 7 5.33 -26.71 -5.06
CA GLN A 7 5.85 -25.74 -4.09
C GLN A 7 7.06 -25.00 -4.65
N ARG A 8 7.36 -23.85 -4.06
CA ARG A 8 8.60 -23.09 -4.23
C ARG A 8 9.01 -22.49 -2.89
N GLU A 9 10.31 -22.35 -2.69
CA GLU A 9 10.90 -21.74 -1.50
C GLU A 9 11.96 -20.72 -1.89
N GLY A 10 12.31 -19.87 -0.94
CA GLY A 10 13.40 -18.91 -1.06
C GLY A 10 13.64 -18.19 0.26
N PRO A 11 14.49 -17.15 0.26
CA PRO A 11 14.77 -16.39 1.47
C PRO A 11 13.49 -15.86 2.11
N ASN A 12 13.20 -16.29 3.33
CA ASN A 12 12.06 -15.84 4.14
C ASN A 12 10.66 -16.17 3.56
N TYR A 13 10.52 -17.14 2.64
CA TYR A 13 9.20 -17.60 2.20
C TYR A 13 9.18 -19.05 1.71
N VAL A 14 7.99 -19.65 1.81
CA VAL A 14 7.59 -20.85 1.08
C VAL A 14 6.21 -20.56 0.49
N THR A 15 5.96 -21.01 -0.74
CA THR A 15 4.65 -20.96 -1.38
C THR A 15 4.31 -22.34 -1.92
N GLN A 16 3.07 -22.76 -1.71
CA GLN A 16 2.58 -24.07 -2.09
C GLN A 16 1.20 -23.91 -2.71
N GLY A 17 0.84 -24.84 -3.60
CA GLY A 17 -0.48 -24.85 -4.18
C GLY A 17 -0.87 -26.21 -4.71
N ASN A 18 -2.15 -26.51 -4.61
CA ASN A 18 -2.78 -27.66 -5.22
C ASN A 18 -3.87 -27.16 -6.17
N THR A 19 -4.21 -28.00 -7.15
CA THR A 19 -5.27 -27.70 -8.11
C THR A 19 -5.01 -26.43 -8.96
N LEU A 20 -3.76 -25.99 -9.11
CA LEU A 20 -3.42 -24.76 -9.82
C LEU A 20 -3.41 -24.98 -11.33
N VAL A 21 -3.68 -23.93 -12.12
CA VAL A 21 -3.66 -24.01 -13.59
C VAL A 21 -2.30 -24.49 -14.14
N GLY A 22 -1.20 -24.11 -13.48
CA GLY A 22 0.16 -24.53 -13.81
C GLY A 22 1.24 -23.98 -12.84
N PRO A 23 2.52 -24.35 -13.05
CA PRO A 23 3.65 -23.89 -12.21
C PRO A 23 3.87 -22.37 -12.21
N GLU A 24 3.42 -21.68 -13.26
CA GLU A 24 3.51 -20.23 -13.43
C GLU A 24 2.80 -19.46 -12.31
N VAL A 25 1.79 -20.05 -11.68
CA VAL A 25 1.08 -19.45 -10.54
C VAL A 25 2.04 -19.25 -9.36
N LEU A 26 2.76 -20.31 -8.95
CA LEU A 26 3.72 -20.21 -7.85
C LEU A 26 4.93 -19.36 -8.22
N GLU A 27 5.32 -19.34 -9.50
CA GLU A 27 6.37 -18.44 -9.99
C GLU A 27 5.96 -16.97 -9.85
N ALA A 28 4.74 -16.62 -10.24
CA ALA A 28 4.23 -15.26 -10.13
C ALA A 28 4.12 -14.81 -8.66
N VAL A 29 3.64 -15.69 -7.78
CA VAL A 29 3.58 -15.43 -6.32
C VAL A 29 4.98 -15.17 -5.77
N ALA A 30 5.93 -16.08 -6.01
CA ALA A 30 7.30 -15.96 -5.51
C ALA A 30 8.00 -14.69 -6.02
N ARG A 31 7.92 -14.44 -7.33
CA ARG A 31 8.52 -13.25 -7.97
C ARG A 31 7.96 -11.94 -7.42
N SER A 32 6.65 -11.87 -7.20
CA SER A 32 5.98 -10.69 -6.62
C SER A 32 6.38 -10.48 -5.15
N PHE A 33 6.50 -11.55 -4.36
CA PHE A 33 6.95 -11.45 -2.98
C PHE A 33 8.40 -10.98 -2.87
N GLN A 34 9.29 -11.50 -3.72
CA GLN A 34 10.72 -11.16 -3.74
C GLN A 34 10.94 -9.73 -4.23
N SER A 35 10.27 -9.30 -5.31
CA SER A 35 10.44 -7.95 -5.87
C SER A 35 10.03 -6.83 -4.89
N THR A 36 9.26 -7.17 -3.85
CA THR A 36 8.79 -6.22 -2.84
C THR A 36 9.59 -6.23 -1.54
N GLU A 37 10.66 -7.03 -1.40
CA GLU A 37 11.42 -7.16 -0.14
C GLU A 37 11.95 -5.83 0.39
N ARG A 38 12.53 -5.01 -0.49
CA ARG A 38 13.11 -3.70 -0.14
C ARG A 38 12.15 -2.53 -0.35
N SER A 39 10.88 -2.82 -0.58
CA SER A 39 9.87 -1.80 -0.87
C SER A 39 9.36 -1.06 0.36
N GLY A 40 9.84 -1.37 1.57
CA GLY A 40 9.35 -0.78 2.83
C GLY A 40 7.89 -1.11 3.18
N ARG A 41 7.16 -1.81 2.29
CA ARG A 41 5.75 -2.18 2.48
C ARG A 41 5.58 -3.08 3.70
N HIS A 42 4.41 -2.98 4.33
CA HIS A 42 3.99 -3.92 5.37
C HIS A 42 3.90 -5.34 4.79
N LEU A 43 4.17 -6.37 5.58
CA LEU A 43 4.18 -7.75 5.10
C LEU A 43 2.83 -8.17 4.48
N SER A 44 1.70 -7.76 5.08
CA SER A 44 0.36 -8.03 4.53
C SER A 44 0.16 -7.46 3.12
N ASP A 45 0.69 -6.26 2.85
CA ASP A 45 0.61 -5.66 1.52
C ASP A 45 1.37 -6.52 0.49
N ARG A 46 2.58 -6.95 0.85
CA ARG A 46 3.42 -7.82 0.01
C ARG A 46 2.75 -9.16 -0.26
N LEU A 47 2.14 -9.77 0.76
CA LEU A 47 1.40 -11.04 0.64
C LEU A 47 0.18 -10.89 -0.27
N ILE A 48 -0.63 -9.83 -0.10
CA ILE A 48 -1.79 -9.58 -0.97
C ILE A 48 -1.35 -9.33 -2.41
N ALA A 49 -0.26 -8.59 -2.64
CA ALA A 49 0.31 -8.38 -3.97
C ALA A 49 0.81 -9.69 -4.61
N ALA A 50 1.38 -10.60 -3.81
CA ALA A 50 1.83 -11.91 -4.26
C ALA A 50 0.65 -12.81 -4.64
N LEU A 51 -0.39 -12.88 -3.80
CA LEU A 51 -1.63 -13.60 -4.10
C LEU A 51 -2.29 -13.08 -5.39
N ASN A 52 -2.34 -11.76 -5.57
CA ASN A 52 -2.93 -11.17 -6.77
C ASN A 52 -2.12 -11.50 -8.03
N ALA A 53 -0.79 -11.55 -7.95
CA ALA A 53 0.06 -11.95 -9.07
C ALA A 53 -0.19 -13.41 -9.48
N GLY A 54 -0.39 -14.31 -8.51
CA GLY A 54 -0.77 -15.70 -8.77
C GLY A 54 -2.16 -15.84 -9.41
N GLN A 55 -3.14 -15.10 -8.91
CA GLN A 55 -4.50 -15.10 -9.47
C GLN A 55 -4.52 -14.57 -10.91
N ALA A 56 -3.73 -13.54 -11.21
CA ALA A 56 -3.67 -12.92 -12.53
C ALA A 56 -3.15 -13.84 -13.65
N VAL A 57 -2.41 -14.89 -13.30
CA VAL A 57 -1.95 -15.92 -14.26
C VAL A 57 -2.85 -17.17 -14.27
N GLY A 58 -4.06 -17.06 -13.71
CA GLY A 58 -5.10 -18.09 -13.73
C GLY A 58 -5.34 -18.80 -12.40
N GLY A 59 -4.39 -18.73 -11.45
CA GLY A 59 -4.60 -19.18 -10.08
C GLY A 59 -5.04 -20.64 -9.94
N ASP A 60 -6.10 -20.85 -9.14
CA ASP A 60 -6.72 -22.15 -8.93
C ASP A 60 -7.59 -22.53 -10.14
N ARG A 61 -7.41 -23.75 -10.68
CA ARG A 61 -8.14 -24.26 -11.85
C ARG A 61 -9.65 -24.40 -11.60
N ARG A 62 -10.11 -24.37 -10.35
CA ARG A 62 -11.54 -24.31 -10.01
C ARG A 62 -12.13 -22.92 -10.27
N ASP A 63 -11.67 -22.26 -11.34
CA ASP A 63 -12.14 -20.97 -11.81
C ASP A 63 -13.66 -20.99 -12.04
N GLY A 64 -14.32 -19.87 -11.79
CA GLY A 64 -15.78 -19.74 -11.83
C GLY A 64 -16.54 -20.27 -10.60
N ARG A 65 -15.86 -20.82 -9.59
CA ARG A 65 -16.45 -21.07 -8.25
C ARG A 65 -16.14 -19.91 -7.31
N LEU A 66 -17.03 -19.66 -6.36
CA LEU A 66 -16.75 -18.71 -5.28
C LEU A 66 -15.53 -19.21 -4.50
N GLN A 67 -14.55 -18.34 -4.36
CA GLN A 67 -13.29 -18.61 -3.70
C GLN A 67 -13.19 -17.77 -2.44
N SER A 68 -12.27 -18.15 -1.56
CA SER A 68 -11.96 -17.42 -0.33
C SER A 68 -10.50 -17.03 -0.34
N ALA A 69 -10.16 -15.93 0.33
CA ALA A 69 -8.79 -15.51 0.51
C ALA A 69 -8.61 -14.93 1.91
N ALA A 70 -7.44 -15.15 2.50
CA ALA A 70 -7.10 -14.66 3.81
C ALA A 70 -5.66 -14.15 3.85
N VAL A 71 -5.40 -13.18 4.72
CA VAL A 71 -4.05 -12.77 5.09
C VAL A 71 -3.98 -12.59 6.60
N ILE A 72 -2.99 -13.24 7.20
CA ILE A 72 -2.72 -13.17 8.64
C ILE A 72 -1.24 -12.83 8.80
N VAL A 73 -0.95 -11.82 9.60
CA VAL A 73 0.41 -11.39 9.93
C VAL A 73 0.51 -11.18 11.43
N ALA A 74 1.55 -11.77 12.02
CA ALA A 74 1.92 -11.61 13.41
C ALA A 74 3.30 -10.95 13.52
N ASP A 75 3.48 -10.10 14.53
CA ASP A 75 4.78 -9.55 14.90
C ASP A 75 5.02 -9.76 16.40
N PRO A 76 5.91 -10.69 16.77
CA PRO A 76 6.18 -11.01 18.17
C PRO A 76 6.98 -9.92 18.88
N ARG A 77 7.55 -8.96 18.16
CA ARG A 77 8.39 -7.91 18.75
C ARG A 77 7.53 -6.97 19.62
N PRO A 78 7.98 -6.61 20.84
CA PRO A 78 7.24 -5.73 21.72
C PRO A 78 6.87 -4.40 21.06
N GLY A 79 5.60 -4.00 21.18
CA GLY A 79 5.10 -2.73 20.66
C GLY A 79 4.69 -2.71 19.18
N ASN A 80 4.92 -3.80 18.43
CA ASN A 80 4.55 -3.87 17.00
C ASN A 80 3.15 -4.44 16.72
N SER A 81 2.50 -5.02 17.74
CA SER A 81 1.08 -5.39 17.69
C SER A 81 0.30 -4.68 18.80
N ARG A 82 -0.95 -4.32 18.50
CA ARG A 82 -1.90 -3.74 19.47
C ARG A 82 -2.57 -4.81 20.34
N ARG A 83 -2.51 -6.06 19.90
CA ARG A 83 -3.21 -7.17 20.51
C ARG A 83 -2.23 -8.07 21.25
N PRO A 84 -2.65 -8.68 22.38
CA PRO A 84 -1.83 -9.67 23.08
C PRO A 84 -1.48 -10.91 22.24
N ASP A 85 -2.26 -11.19 21.19
CA ASP A 85 -2.05 -12.31 20.27
C ASP A 85 -0.95 -12.05 19.21
N HIS A 86 -0.28 -10.90 19.28
CA HIS A 86 0.73 -10.45 18.33
C HIS A 86 0.25 -10.28 16.87
N LEU A 87 -1.05 -10.43 16.59
CA LEU A 87 -1.60 -10.26 15.25
C LEU A 87 -1.64 -8.77 14.87
N THR A 88 -0.85 -8.40 13.87
CA THR A 88 -0.88 -7.04 13.31
C THR A 88 -1.98 -6.91 12.25
N VAL A 89 -2.29 -8.01 11.55
CA VAL A 89 -3.32 -8.06 10.51
C VAL A 89 -3.97 -9.43 10.50
N ASN A 90 -5.30 -9.46 10.43
CA ASN A 90 -6.09 -10.68 10.21
C ASN A 90 -7.31 -10.29 9.36
N ILE A 91 -7.28 -10.62 8.07
CA ILE A 91 -8.36 -10.35 7.13
C ILE A 91 -8.77 -11.68 6.48
N ASN A 92 -10.06 -11.97 6.51
CA ASN A 92 -10.64 -13.15 5.86
C ASN A 92 -11.79 -12.69 4.96
N VAL A 93 -11.76 -13.12 3.70
CA VAL A 93 -12.84 -12.93 2.74
C VAL A 93 -13.32 -14.32 2.34
N CYS A 94 -14.54 -14.63 2.72
CA CYS A 94 -15.17 -15.92 2.44
C CYS A 94 -16.13 -15.78 1.25
N GLU A 95 -16.14 -16.79 0.38
CA GLU A 95 -17.16 -16.98 -0.66
C GLU A 95 -17.42 -15.72 -1.53
N HIS A 96 -16.35 -15.14 -2.06
CA HIS A 96 -16.43 -13.91 -2.87
C HIS A 96 -16.05 -14.20 -4.34
N PRO A 97 -16.66 -13.50 -5.33
CA PRO A 97 -16.26 -13.65 -6.74
C PRO A 97 -14.82 -13.22 -7.00
N THR A 98 -14.32 -12.25 -6.23
CA THR A 98 -12.98 -11.67 -6.39
C THR A 98 -12.28 -11.52 -5.03
N PRO A 99 -11.99 -12.62 -4.31
CA PRO A 99 -11.62 -12.56 -2.90
C PRO A 99 -10.27 -11.85 -2.65
N VAL A 100 -9.33 -11.98 -3.58
CA VAL A 100 -8.02 -11.31 -3.50
C VAL A 100 -8.13 -9.79 -3.73
N LEU A 101 -9.02 -9.36 -4.63
CA LEU A 101 -9.30 -7.92 -4.81
C LEU A 101 -10.01 -7.34 -3.58
N GLU A 102 -10.87 -8.13 -2.94
CA GLU A 102 -11.53 -7.70 -1.72
C GLU A 102 -10.55 -7.62 -0.53
N LEU A 103 -9.59 -8.54 -0.43
CA LEU A 103 -8.47 -8.41 0.51
C LEU A 103 -7.71 -7.09 0.31
N ARG A 104 -7.42 -6.73 -0.94
CA ARG A 104 -6.74 -5.46 -1.29
C ARG A 104 -7.57 -4.26 -0.82
N ARG A 105 -8.87 -4.24 -1.12
CA ARG A 105 -9.79 -3.16 -0.70
C ARG A 105 -9.85 -3.01 0.82
N ILE A 106 -9.98 -4.11 1.56
CA ILE A 106 -10.01 -4.10 3.03
C ILE A 106 -8.66 -3.62 3.59
N TRP A 107 -7.55 -4.14 3.06
CA TRP A 107 -6.21 -3.72 3.46
C TRP A 107 -5.98 -2.22 3.26
N GLU A 108 -6.36 -1.66 2.11
CA GLU A 108 -6.24 -0.22 1.83
C GLU A 108 -7.09 0.64 2.77
N SER A 109 -8.25 0.12 3.20
CA SER A 109 -9.12 0.79 4.17
C SER A 109 -8.45 0.86 5.56
N ILE A 110 -7.87 -0.25 6.03
CA ILE A 110 -7.30 -0.34 7.38
C ILE A 110 -5.88 0.25 7.47
N SER A 111 -5.07 0.12 6.42
CA SER A 111 -3.66 0.56 6.44
C SER A 111 -3.52 2.07 6.33
N GLN A 112 -4.48 2.74 5.67
CA GLN A 112 -4.49 4.19 5.43
C GLN A 112 -3.11 4.72 4.98
N THR A 113 -2.38 3.95 4.17
CA THR A 113 -1.07 4.32 3.66
C THR A 113 -1.23 4.97 2.29
N LEU A 114 -0.66 6.16 2.13
CA LEU A 114 -0.68 6.92 0.89
C LEU A 114 0.29 6.28 -0.11
N GLY A 115 -0.22 5.93 -1.29
CA GLY A 115 0.54 5.17 -2.29
C GLY A 115 -0.35 4.46 -3.31
N TYR A 116 -1.31 3.68 -2.81
CA TYR A 116 -2.09 2.76 -3.65
C TYR A 116 -3.60 3.07 -3.67
N ARG A 117 -4.02 4.20 -3.08
CA ARG A 117 -5.40 4.71 -3.15
C ARG A 117 -5.41 6.20 -3.49
N GLU A 118 -6.46 6.63 -4.17
CA GLU A 118 -6.85 8.06 -4.22
C GLU A 118 -7.26 8.51 -2.81
N LEU A 119 -7.00 9.77 -2.45
CA LEU A 119 -7.50 10.34 -1.20
C LEU A 119 -9.04 10.43 -1.26
N ARG A 120 -9.72 9.42 -0.73
CA ARG A 120 -11.20 9.33 -0.73
C ARG A 120 -11.86 9.91 0.52
N ARG A 121 -11.05 10.28 1.53
CA ARG A 121 -11.54 10.87 2.78
C ARG A 121 -10.79 12.15 3.07
N PHE A 122 -11.51 13.15 3.56
CA PHE A 122 -10.93 14.41 4.04
C PHE A 122 -10.20 14.24 5.39
N THR A 123 -10.15 13.03 5.95
CA THR A 123 -9.44 12.74 7.19
C THR A 123 -8.74 11.38 7.15
N GLY A 124 -7.53 11.29 7.70
CA GLY A 124 -6.82 10.01 7.85
C GLY A 124 -5.30 10.14 7.98
N ASN A 125 -4.65 9.00 8.24
CA ASN A 125 -3.18 8.93 8.22
C ASN A 125 -2.60 9.22 6.83
N ASP A 126 -3.32 8.93 5.76
CA ASP A 126 -2.89 9.21 4.39
C ASP A 126 -2.80 10.71 4.11
N VAL A 127 -3.66 11.53 4.72
CA VAL A 127 -3.54 12.99 4.67
C VAL A 127 -2.27 13.46 5.38
N TRP A 128 -1.97 12.91 6.55
CA TRP A 128 -0.71 13.21 7.25
C TRP A 128 0.50 12.77 6.42
N GLN A 129 0.47 11.58 5.82
CA GLN A 129 1.54 11.10 4.95
C GLN A 129 1.73 11.99 3.72
N LEU A 130 0.64 12.53 3.17
CA LEU A 130 0.70 13.49 2.07
C LEU A 130 1.46 14.76 2.49
N ARG A 131 1.15 15.30 3.67
CA ARG A 131 1.87 16.45 4.23
C ARG A 131 3.36 16.14 4.38
N VAL A 132 3.71 14.95 4.89
CA VAL A 132 5.12 14.53 5.00
C VAL A 132 5.81 14.46 3.63
N LEU A 133 5.15 13.91 2.61
CA LEU A 133 5.71 13.87 1.25
C LEU A 133 5.90 15.26 0.66
N LEU A 134 4.85 16.10 0.71
CA LEU A 134 4.91 17.48 0.20
C LEU A 134 5.95 18.31 0.96
N HIS A 135 6.08 18.10 2.27
CA HIS A 135 7.12 18.74 3.08
C HIS A 135 8.51 18.31 2.65
N ALA A 136 8.72 16.99 2.44
CA ALA A 136 10.00 16.47 1.98
C ALA A 136 10.44 17.07 0.64
N VAL A 137 9.51 17.37 -0.27
CA VAL A 137 9.78 18.03 -1.56
C VAL A 137 9.66 19.56 -1.53
N GLY A 138 9.41 20.16 -0.36
CA GLY A 138 9.42 21.62 -0.16
C GLY A 138 8.12 22.35 -0.51
N TYR A 139 7.04 21.64 -0.83
CA TYR A 139 5.74 22.22 -1.18
C TYR A 139 4.82 22.44 0.02
N TYR A 140 5.19 21.98 1.22
CA TYR A 140 4.38 22.13 2.42
C TYR A 140 5.24 22.47 3.64
N ARG A 141 5.03 23.66 4.20
CA ARG A 141 5.71 24.18 5.42
C ARG A 141 7.21 23.87 5.46
N PRO A 142 8.03 24.32 4.48
CA PRO A 142 9.47 24.04 4.47
C PRO A 142 10.22 24.60 5.70
N GLU A 143 9.62 25.51 6.44
CA GLU A 143 10.16 26.16 7.64
C GLU A 143 10.15 25.27 8.90
N VAL A 144 9.31 24.23 8.95
CA VAL A 144 9.27 23.32 10.11
C VAL A 144 10.20 22.14 9.90
N THR A 145 10.76 21.58 10.96
CA THR A 145 11.67 20.42 10.85
C THR A 145 10.93 19.13 10.52
N GLU A 146 9.76 18.94 11.13
CA GLU A 146 8.92 17.75 10.94
C GLU A 146 7.44 18.10 11.02
N ILE A 147 6.61 17.33 10.32
CA ILE A 147 5.16 17.48 10.40
C ILE A 147 4.63 16.67 11.59
N PRO A 148 4.09 17.33 12.64
CA PRO A 148 3.55 16.62 13.79
C PRO A 148 2.40 15.72 13.35
N ARG A 149 2.26 14.57 14.04
CA ARG A 149 1.16 13.64 13.81
C ARG A 149 0.09 13.81 14.88
N ASP A 150 -0.76 14.78 14.68
CA ASP A 150 -1.93 15.07 15.53
C ASP A 150 -3.24 15.03 14.71
N GLN A 151 -4.38 15.22 15.38
CA GLN A 151 -5.68 15.22 14.69
C GLN A 151 -5.78 16.31 13.61
N ALA A 152 -5.16 17.47 13.79
CA ALA A 152 -5.20 18.56 12.81
C ALA A 152 -4.42 18.21 11.55
N SER A 153 -3.25 17.58 11.69
CA SER A 153 -2.41 17.11 10.59
C SER A 153 -3.07 16.01 9.74
N GLN A 154 -4.10 15.35 10.28
CA GLN A 154 -4.86 14.31 9.59
C GLN A 154 -6.05 14.85 8.81
N VAL A 155 -6.36 16.15 8.89
CA VAL A 155 -7.47 16.78 8.16
C VAL A 155 -6.98 17.32 6.82
N TYR A 156 -7.75 17.14 5.75
CA TYR A 156 -7.46 17.67 4.43
C TYR A 156 -7.95 19.11 4.34
N SER A 157 -7.10 20.04 4.77
CA SER A 157 -7.40 21.48 4.87
C SER A 157 -6.94 22.26 3.63
N GLU A 158 -7.35 23.52 3.53
CA GLU A 158 -7.07 24.39 2.38
C GLU A 158 -5.57 24.57 2.11
N ASP A 159 -4.73 24.64 3.15
CA ASP A 159 -3.27 24.70 3.00
C ASP A 159 -2.68 23.46 2.32
N VAL A 160 -3.28 22.28 2.53
CA VAL A 160 -2.89 21.05 1.83
C VAL A 160 -3.36 21.08 0.39
N VAL A 161 -4.57 21.57 0.13
CA VAL A 161 -5.11 21.75 -1.23
C VAL A 161 -4.19 22.66 -2.05
N GLU A 162 -3.72 23.77 -1.48
CA GLU A 162 -2.79 24.70 -2.12
C GLU A 162 -1.42 24.08 -2.39
N ALA A 163 -0.87 23.33 -1.44
CA ALA A 163 0.39 22.64 -1.59
C ALA A 163 0.32 21.57 -2.70
N VAL A 164 -0.73 20.75 -2.71
CA VAL A 164 -0.99 19.76 -3.77
C VAL A 164 -1.12 20.45 -5.12
N GLN A 165 -1.87 21.55 -5.18
CA GLN A 165 -2.09 22.27 -6.43
C GLN A 165 -0.77 22.83 -6.98
N SER A 166 0.04 23.44 -6.12
CA SER A 166 1.35 23.98 -6.48
C SER A 166 2.29 22.90 -7.01
N PHE A 167 2.31 21.73 -6.34
CA PHE A 167 3.06 20.57 -6.80
C PHE A 167 2.56 20.07 -8.17
N ARG A 168 1.24 19.93 -8.34
CA ARG A 168 0.65 19.46 -9.61
C ARG A 168 0.94 20.40 -10.78
N ILE A 169 0.95 21.71 -10.55
CA ILE A 169 1.34 22.70 -11.57
C ILE A 169 2.81 22.52 -11.95
N ALA A 170 3.71 22.41 -10.96
CA ALA A 170 5.14 22.26 -11.21
C ALA A 170 5.49 20.96 -11.97
N GLU A 171 4.75 19.88 -11.70
CA GLU A 171 4.92 18.59 -12.40
C GLU A 171 4.15 18.51 -13.73
N GLY A 172 3.47 19.58 -14.16
CA GLY A 172 2.67 19.61 -15.39
C GLY A 172 1.43 18.71 -15.36
N LEU A 173 0.98 18.30 -14.17
CA LEU A 173 -0.23 17.49 -13.95
C LEU A 173 -1.52 18.31 -13.95
N TRP A 174 -1.40 19.64 -14.00
CA TRP A 174 -2.54 20.54 -14.04
C TRP A 174 -2.18 21.82 -14.82
N THR A 175 -3.14 22.31 -15.60
CA THR A 175 -3.11 23.61 -16.28
C THR A 175 -4.47 24.30 -16.13
N SER A 176 -4.58 25.59 -16.49
CA SER A 176 -5.85 26.33 -16.44
C SER A 176 -6.99 25.70 -17.26
N ASN A 177 -6.66 24.85 -18.24
CA ASN A 177 -7.61 24.14 -19.08
C ASN A 177 -7.89 22.71 -18.59
N SER A 178 -7.31 22.30 -17.46
CA SER A 178 -7.47 20.95 -16.93
C SER A 178 -8.86 20.77 -16.32
N SER A 179 -9.55 19.69 -16.71
CA SER A 179 -10.87 19.34 -16.16
C SER A 179 -10.80 18.71 -14.75
N THR A 180 -9.60 18.46 -14.24
CA THR A 180 -9.38 17.87 -12.92
C THR A 180 -9.56 18.90 -11.80
N PRO A 181 -10.30 18.57 -10.72
CA PRO A 181 -10.48 19.47 -9.58
C PRO A 181 -9.17 19.90 -8.93
N ARG A 182 -9.18 21.11 -8.36
CA ARG A 182 -8.08 21.63 -7.53
C ARG A 182 -7.84 20.71 -6.33
N GLY A 183 -6.57 20.44 -6.02
CA GLY A 183 -6.21 19.59 -4.87
C GLY A 183 -6.60 18.12 -5.04
N LEU A 184 -6.87 17.64 -6.25
CA LEU A 184 -7.05 16.21 -6.49
C LEU A 184 -5.74 15.46 -6.19
N VAL A 185 -5.81 14.37 -5.43
CA VAL A 185 -4.68 13.46 -5.19
C VAL A 185 -5.06 12.09 -5.72
N ASP A 186 -4.80 11.92 -7.01
CA ASP A 186 -4.98 10.68 -7.76
C ASP A 186 -3.69 9.84 -7.74
N ARG A 187 -3.77 8.62 -8.30
CA ARG A 187 -2.61 7.71 -8.40
C ARG A 187 -1.42 8.36 -9.11
N VAL A 188 -1.66 9.14 -10.16
CA VAL A 188 -0.58 9.79 -10.95
C VAL A 188 0.14 10.82 -10.10
N THR A 189 -0.60 11.61 -9.31
CA THR A 189 -0.06 12.61 -8.39
C THR A 189 0.82 11.96 -7.33
N VAL A 190 0.35 10.84 -6.75
CA VAL A 190 1.11 10.09 -5.73
C VAL A 190 2.38 9.46 -6.32
N GLU A 191 2.31 8.89 -7.53
CA GLU A 191 3.49 8.36 -8.23
C GLU A 191 4.54 9.45 -8.51
N ARG A 192 4.11 10.64 -8.91
CA ARG A 192 5.00 11.79 -9.14
C ARG A 192 5.62 12.31 -7.85
N LEU A 193 4.84 12.40 -6.77
CA LEU A 193 5.34 12.75 -5.43
C LEU A 193 6.48 11.83 -4.98
N TRP A 194 6.28 10.51 -5.10
CA TRP A 194 7.33 9.56 -4.73
C TRP A 194 8.57 9.67 -5.60
N ARG A 195 8.43 9.91 -6.91
CA ARG A 195 9.57 10.19 -7.79
C ARG A 195 10.31 11.46 -7.41
N ALA A 196 9.60 12.52 -7.03
CA ALA A 196 10.22 13.76 -6.57
C ALA A 196 10.97 13.57 -5.24
N VAL A 197 10.41 12.80 -4.30
CA VAL A 197 11.08 12.43 -3.05
C VAL A 197 12.35 11.59 -3.30
N GLU A 198 12.29 10.70 -4.30
CA GLU A 198 13.44 9.90 -4.74
C GLU A 198 14.53 10.77 -5.37
N ALA A 199 14.16 11.67 -6.28
CA ALA A 199 15.08 12.63 -6.87
C ALA A 199 15.74 13.55 -5.82
N ALA A 200 15.02 13.86 -4.74
CA ALA A 200 15.54 14.61 -3.60
C ALA A 200 16.42 13.77 -2.64
N GLY A 201 16.57 12.46 -2.85
CA GLY A 201 17.35 11.57 -1.98
C GLY A 201 16.73 11.32 -0.60
N LYS A 202 15.45 11.66 -0.40
CA LYS A 202 14.78 11.62 0.92
C LYS A 202 13.93 10.36 1.16
N THR A 203 13.89 9.43 0.21
CA THR A 203 13.04 8.23 0.23
C THR A 203 13.19 7.40 1.50
N ALA A 204 14.42 7.13 1.96
CA ALA A 204 14.65 6.31 3.14
C ALA A 204 14.12 6.97 4.41
N GLY A 205 14.40 8.26 4.61
CA GLY A 205 13.93 9.03 5.77
C GLY A 205 12.41 9.12 5.81
N VAL A 206 11.78 9.51 4.71
CA VAL A 206 10.31 9.58 4.61
C VAL A 206 9.66 8.23 4.90
N ARG A 207 10.17 7.14 4.31
CA ARG A 207 9.64 5.79 4.56
C ARG A 207 9.79 5.39 6.02
N GLN A 208 10.89 5.76 6.66
CA GLN A 208 11.13 5.48 8.07
C GLN A 208 10.14 6.26 8.94
N THR A 209 9.97 7.57 8.73
CA THR A 209 8.98 8.40 9.42
C THR A 209 7.57 7.83 9.29
N ILE A 210 7.16 7.44 8.09
CA ILE A 210 5.85 6.82 7.85
C ILE A 210 5.76 5.47 8.56
N ARG A 211 6.81 4.64 8.51
CA ARG A 211 6.84 3.35 9.21
C ARG A 211 6.69 3.53 10.71
N ASP A 212 7.48 4.38 11.34
CA ASP A 212 7.47 4.57 12.79
C ASP A 212 6.12 5.12 13.27
N ALA A 213 5.52 6.02 12.49
CA ALA A 213 4.16 6.46 12.72
C ALA A 213 3.12 5.34 12.52
N THR A 214 3.31 4.44 11.56
CA THR A 214 2.33 3.37 11.26
C THR A 214 2.49 2.15 12.18
N LEU A 215 3.71 1.92 12.70
CA LEU A 215 4.07 0.86 13.66
C LEU A 215 3.44 1.09 15.04
N ILE A 216 3.14 2.33 15.40
CA ILE A 216 2.72 2.67 16.77
C ILE A 216 1.26 3.12 16.82
N ARG A 217 0.44 2.31 17.51
CA ARG A 217 -0.52 2.82 18.49
C ARG A 217 -0.58 1.87 19.68
N ARG A 218 -0.11 2.38 20.82
CA ARG A 218 -0.75 2.12 22.12
C ARG A 218 -2.18 2.64 22.08
#